data_AF-A0A231GXF6-F1
#
_entry.id   AF-A0A231GXF6-F1
#
_cell.length_a   1.000
_cell.length_b   1.000
_cell.length_c   1.000
_cell.angle_alpha   90.00
_cell.angle_beta   90.00
_cell.angle_gamma   90.00
#
_symmetry.space_group_name_H-M   'P 1'
#
loop_
_entity.id
_entity.type
_entity.pdbx_description
1 polymer ?
#
loop_
_entity_poly.entity_id
_entity_poly.type
_entity_poly.pdbx_seq_one_letter_code
_entity_poly.pdbx_strand_id
1 'polypeptide(L)'
;MSTGSAHRALETLVTLDRELRDTMDLGRQPDVSTLAEAIVMSDKTIDVALTARPIPDSSADIARAGLIAAVLDAQARVRELIRRARSRRIPELSRAVTRMRSAASVEALIRQTCSELTGTLEFRRASYSVIDDAGCTLRYVHPGTGSPPSPSCDPRQPNAAEQDCLIERRSVLVDSTAGEQSHDYIAKILDTTHYVVAPVILGSDARALIHAARDLPWTVDSTDLRLLDIVAATFAVIHEREVRADRMQRQRQSILAAVRQLASETDSFAGLDVDLGLEGTSIRPGSPAQPIRAAVHELLTPREAEVLGLIVDGASNNEIAEQLVITVETVKSHVKQVLRKLGAVNRSEAISLYLEEQRRAGRTP
;
A
#
# COMPACT_ATOMS: atom_id res chain seq x y z
N MET A 1 27.25 3.35 0.01
CA MET A 1 28.60 3.62 -0.56
C MET A 1 28.52 4.92 -1.35
N SER A 2 29.59 5.71 -1.48
CA SER A 2 29.49 6.97 -2.24
C SER A 2 29.22 6.67 -3.71
N THR A 3 28.17 7.28 -4.27
CA THR A 3 27.78 7.24 -5.68
C THR A 3 28.97 7.55 -6.62
N GLY A 4 29.95 8.32 -6.13
CA GLY A 4 31.19 8.62 -6.87
C GLY A 4 32.14 7.43 -7.03
N SER A 5 32.10 6.42 -6.15
CA SER A 5 32.88 5.19 -6.36
C SER A 5 32.32 4.34 -7.49
N ALA A 6 30.99 4.34 -7.64
CA ALA A 6 30.31 3.60 -8.69
C ALA A 6 30.52 4.26 -10.06
N HIS A 7 30.38 5.59 -10.14
CA HIS A 7 30.66 6.34 -11.36
C HIS A 7 32.10 6.16 -11.86
N ARG A 8 33.10 6.27 -10.96
CA ARG A 8 34.50 6.04 -11.33
C ARG A 8 34.76 4.63 -11.83
N ALA A 9 34.13 3.63 -11.20
CA ALA A 9 34.26 2.24 -11.65
C ALA A 9 33.61 2.01 -13.01
N LEU A 10 32.43 2.61 -13.27
CA LEU A 10 31.79 2.61 -14.58
C LEU A 10 32.70 3.24 -15.64
N GLU A 11 33.17 4.46 -15.39
CA GLU A 11 34.02 5.22 -16.31
C GLU A 11 35.32 4.47 -16.64
N THR A 12 35.94 3.85 -15.63
CA THR A 12 37.15 3.03 -15.81
C THR A 12 36.87 1.84 -16.73
N LEU A 13 35.80 1.09 -16.47
CA LEU A 13 35.46 -0.09 -17.26
C LEU A 13 35.08 0.28 -18.69
N VAL A 14 34.28 1.33 -18.88
CA VAL A 14 33.89 1.85 -20.19
C VAL A 14 35.09 2.32 -21.00
N THR A 15 36.07 2.97 -20.35
CA THR A 15 37.29 3.47 -21.01
C THR A 15 38.19 2.31 -21.44
N LEU A 16 38.44 1.34 -20.56
CA LEU A 16 39.25 0.15 -20.88
C LEU A 16 38.60 -0.71 -21.98
N ASP A 17 37.28 -0.87 -21.93
CA ASP A 17 36.54 -1.57 -22.99
C ASP A 17 36.66 -0.83 -24.33
N ARG A 18 36.56 0.50 -24.34
CA ARG A 18 36.76 1.30 -25.56
C ARG A 18 38.15 1.11 -26.13
N GLU A 19 39.20 1.19 -25.31
CA GLU A 19 40.58 0.93 -25.75
C GLU A 19 40.71 -0.47 -26.35
N LEU A 20 40.14 -1.50 -25.71
CA LEU A 20 40.13 -2.86 -26.26
C LEU A 20 39.40 -2.93 -27.60
N ARG A 21 38.22 -2.32 -27.73
CA ARG A 21 37.46 -2.25 -28.98
C ARG A 21 38.23 -1.56 -30.10
N ASP A 22 38.93 -0.48 -29.80
CA ASP A 22 39.74 0.27 -30.76
C ASP A 22 40.91 -0.58 -31.27
N THR A 23 41.58 -1.35 -30.40
CA THR A 23 42.63 -2.31 -30.83
C THR A 23 42.11 -3.45 -31.72
N MET A 24 40.80 -3.68 -31.69
CA MET A 24 40.10 -4.75 -32.40
C MET A 24 39.27 -4.25 -33.59
N ASP A 25 39.26 -2.94 -33.84
CA ASP A 25 38.46 -2.26 -34.87
C ASP A 25 36.94 -2.60 -34.81
N LEU A 26 36.40 -2.69 -33.59
CA LEU A 26 35.00 -3.11 -33.36
C LEU A 26 33.97 -1.98 -33.46
N GLY A 27 34.37 -0.82 -33.99
CA GLY A 27 33.53 0.35 -34.14
C GLY A 27 33.04 0.98 -32.82
N ARG A 28 32.17 1.99 -32.94
CA ARG A 28 31.74 2.83 -31.82
C ARG A 28 31.04 2.01 -30.73
N GLN A 29 31.47 2.25 -29.50
CA GLN A 29 30.85 1.71 -28.28
C GLN A 29 29.41 2.25 -28.13
N PRO A 30 28.40 1.40 -27.83
CA PRO A 30 27.08 1.88 -27.49
C PRO A 30 27.11 2.70 -26.18
N ASP A 31 26.20 3.65 -26.03
CA ASP A 31 26.12 4.48 -24.82
C ASP A 31 25.67 3.59 -23.64
N VAL A 32 26.58 3.40 -22.69
CA VAL A 32 26.34 2.59 -21.48
C VAL A 32 26.19 3.51 -20.28
N SER A 33 25.11 3.32 -19.53
CA SER A 33 24.79 4.19 -18.39
C SER A 33 24.81 3.45 -17.05
N THR A 34 24.83 2.11 -17.08
CA THR A 34 24.74 1.27 -15.88
C THR A 34 25.94 0.35 -15.71
N LEU A 35 26.23 -0.01 -14.46
CA LEU A 35 27.30 -0.98 -14.15
C LEU A 35 27.02 -2.37 -14.74
N ALA A 36 25.75 -2.78 -14.82
CA ALA A 36 25.36 -4.10 -15.33
C ALA A 36 25.56 -4.18 -16.85
N GLU A 37 25.09 -3.18 -17.60
CA GLU A 37 25.33 -3.06 -19.04
C GLU A 37 26.82 -3.04 -19.38
N ALA A 38 27.63 -2.31 -18.60
CA ALA A 38 29.07 -2.23 -18.82
C ALA A 38 29.76 -3.58 -18.69
N ILE A 39 29.36 -4.40 -17.71
CA ILE A 39 29.86 -5.79 -17.59
C ILE A 39 29.44 -6.61 -18.80
N VAL A 40 28.16 -6.63 -19.15
CA VAL A 40 27.63 -7.45 -20.26
C VAL A 40 28.30 -7.08 -21.58
N MET A 41 28.52 -5.79 -21.81
CA MET A 41 29.12 -5.31 -23.04
C MET A 41 30.63 -5.61 -23.10
N SER A 42 31.35 -5.41 -22.00
CA SER A 42 32.77 -5.78 -21.93
C SER A 42 33.01 -7.30 -21.99
N ASP A 43 32.11 -8.12 -21.44
CA ASP A 43 32.16 -9.59 -21.61
C ASP A 43 32.08 -9.95 -23.12
N LYS A 44 31.18 -9.31 -23.88
CA LYS A 44 31.09 -9.51 -25.35
C LYS A 44 32.36 -9.07 -26.08
N THR A 45 32.96 -7.93 -25.70
CA THR A 45 34.21 -7.47 -26.30
C THR A 45 35.36 -8.46 -26.01
N ILE A 46 35.45 -8.97 -24.78
CA ILE A 46 36.44 -9.96 -24.37
C ILE A 46 36.28 -11.26 -25.17
N ASP A 47 35.06 -11.76 -25.33
CA ASP A 47 34.80 -12.99 -26.10
C ASP A 47 35.30 -12.87 -27.56
N VAL A 48 35.08 -11.71 -28.19
CA VAL A 48 35.60 -11.43 -29.53
C VAL A 48 37.14 -11.33 -29.52
N ALA A 49 37.73 -10.68 -28.51
CA ALA A 49 39.18 -10.54 -28.40
C ALA A 49 39.90 -11.88 -28.16
N LEU A 50 39.29 -12.80 -27.39
CA LEU A 50 39.83 -14.14 -27.11
C LEU A 50 39.72 -15.09 -28.31
N THR A 51 38.75 -14.87 -29.19
CA THR A 51 38.53 -15.71 -30.39
C THR A 51 39.26 -15.19 -31.63
N ALA A 52 39.79 -13.97 -31.59
CA ALA A 52 40.54 -13.37 -32.67
C ALA A 52 41.87 -14.09 -32.93
N ARG A 53 42.29 -14.13 -34.20
CA ARG A 53 43.59 -14.70 -34.57
C ARG A 53 44.74 -13.89 -33.92
N PRO A 54 45.81 -14.56 -33.45
CA PRO A 54 47.01 -13.88 -32.97
C PRO A 54 47.59 -12.98 -34.06
N ILE A 55 47.98 -11.76 -33.73
CA ILE A 55 48.71 -10.88 -34.66
C ILE A 55 50.15 -11.40 -34.73
N PRO A 56 50.78 -11.46 -35.92
CA PRO A 56 52.19 -11.88 -36.05
C PRO A 56 53.19 -11.05 -35.23
N ASP A 57 52.78 -9.87 -34.75
CA ASP A 57 53.57 -9.00 -33.88
C ASP A 57 53.31 -9.31 -32.40
N SER A 58 54.33 -9.90 -31.75
CA SER A 58 54.30 -10.23 -30.33
C SER A 58 54.00 -9.03 -29.42
N SER A 59 54.35 -7.79 -29.80
CA SER A 59 54.11 -6.61 -28.98
C SER A 59 52.63 -6.22 -28.95
N ALA A 60 51.93 -6.33 -30.08
CA ALA A 60 50.52 -6.04 -30.19
C ALA A 60 49.66 -7.08 -29.45
N ASP A 61 50.05 -8.35 -29.52
CA ASP A 61 49.38 -9.43 -28.79
C ASP A 61 49.59 -9.32 -27.27
N ILE A 62 50.79 -8.93 -26.81
CA ILE A 62 51.05 -8.64 -25.39
C ILE A 62 50.21 -7.45 -24.91
N ALA A 63 50.13 -6.37 -25.69
CA ALA A 63 49.31 -5.21 -25.35
C ALA A 63 47.82 -5.58 -25.26
N ARG A 64 47.30 -6.37 -26.22
CA ARG A 64 45.93 -6.90 -26.19
C ARG A 64 45.67 -7.75 -24.95
N ALA A 65 46.56 -8.68 -24.63
CA ALA A 65 46.44 -9.52 -23.44
C ALA A 65 46.45 -8.68 -22.15
N GLY A 66 47.26 -7.62 -22.10
CA GLY A 66 47.28 -6.64 -21.02
C GLY A 66 45.95 -5.89 -20.86
N LEU A 67 45.35 -5.44 -21.96
CA LEU A 67 44.03 -4.80 -21.96
C LEU A 67 42.93 -5.76 -21.51
N ILE A 68 42.91 -7.01 -21.99
CA ILE A 68 41.94 -8.02 -21.54
C ILE A 68 42.05 -8.22 -20.03
N ALA A 69 43.27 -8.36 -19.49
CA ALA A 69 43.49 -8.50 -18.05
C ALA A 69 43.02 -7.27 -17.25
N ALA A 70 43.26 -6.07 -17.77
CA ALA A 70 42.81 -4.82 -17.15
C ALA A 70 41.27 -4.70 -17.12
N VAL A 71 40.59 -5.06 -18.23
CA VAL A 71 39.13 -5.08 -18.30
C VAL A 71 38.57 -6.11 -17.31
N LEU A 72 39.14 -7.31 -17.22
CA LEU A 72 38.71 -8.32 -16.25
C LEU A 72 38.88 -7.87 -14.79
N ASP A 73 39.98 -7.19 -14.44
CA ASP A 73 40.16 -6.61 -13.09
C ASP A 73 39.12 -5.52 -12.81
N ALA A 74 38.85 -4.64 -13.78
CA ALA A 74 37.82 -3.62 -13.67
C ALA A 74 36.42 -4.25 -13.49
N GLN A 75 36.07 -5.29 -14.24
CA GLN A 75 34.84 -6.05 -14.06
C GLN A 75 34.74 -6.69 -12.67
N ALA A 76 35.83 -7.29 -12.18
CA ALA A 76 35.86 -7.90 -10.84
C ALA A 76 35.58 -6.85 -9.75
N ARG A 77 36.16 -5.65 -9.87
CA ARG A 77 35.87 -4.51 -8.97
C ARG A 77 34.41 -4.10 -9.03
N VAL A 78 33.83 -3.97 -10.23
CA VAL A 78 32.39 -3.64 -10.39
C VAL A 78 31.49 -4.72 -9.78
N ARG A 79 31.76 -6.01 -10.05
CA ARG A 79 31.00 -7.13 -9.47
C ARG A 79 31.08 -7.12 -7.94
N GLU A 80 32.25 -6.81 -7.37
CA GLU A 80 32.44 -6.68 -5.92
C GLU A 80 31.67 -5.48 -5.34
N LEU A 81 31.62 -4.34 -6.04
CA LEU A 81 30.80 -3.19 -5.65
C LEU A 81 29.32 -3.56 -5.59
N ILE A 82 28.80 -4.23 -6.62
CA ILE A 82 27.40 -4.69 -6.68
C ILE A 82 27.12 -5.69 -5.55
N ARG A 83 28.00 -6.67 -5.34
CA ARG A 83 27.86 -7.67 -4.28
C ARG A 83 27.84 -7.04 -2.88
N ARG A 84 28.74 -6.07 -2.62
CA ARG A 84 28.79 -5.32 -1.36
C ARG A 84 27.52 -4.49 -1.15
N ALA A 85 27.02 -3.85 -2.20
CA ALA A 85 25.77 -3.10 -2.14
C ALA A 85 24.61 -4.02 -1.76
N ARG A 86 24.44 -5.16 -2.46
CA ARG A 86 23.40 -6.17 -2.16
C ARG A 86 23.46 -6.71 -0.74
N SER A 87 24.66 -7.07 -0.27
CA SER A 87 24.85 -7.69 1.06
C SER A 87 24.45 -6.77 2.21
N ARG A 88 24.49 -5.45 2.01
CA ARG A 88 24.09 -4.46 3.02
C ARG A 88 22.57 -4.29 3.13
N ARG A 89 21.80 -4.70 2.11
CA ARG A 89 20.35 -4.41 2.05
C ARG A 89 19.54 -5.18 3.11
N ILE A 90 19.93 -6.40 3.45
CA ILE A 90 19.20 -7.27 4.40
C ILE A 90 19.11 -6.68 5.83
N PRO A 91 20.22 -6.28 6.49
CA PRO A 91 20.13 -5.68 7.83
C PRO A 91 19.37 -4.34 7.82
N GLU A 92 19.46 -3.57 6.74
CA GLU A 92 18.72 -2.31 6.61
C GLU A 92 17.21 -2.53 6.43
N LEU A 93 16.79 -3.60 5.75
CA LEU A 93 15.37 -3.99 5.67
C LEU A 93 14.75 -4.23 7.03
N SER A 94 15.43 -4.94 7.92
CA SER A 94 14.90 -5.20 9.27
C SER A 94 14.69 -3.91 10.08
N ARG A 95 15.59 -2.93 9.90
CA ARG A 95 15.48 -1.60 10.52
C ARG A 95 14.34 -0.78 9.92
N ALA A 96 14.22 -0.79 8.60
CA ALA A 96 13.12 -0.13 7.87
C ALA A 96 11.76 -0.64 8.35
N VAL A 97 11.57 -1.97 8.38
CA VAL A 97 10.33 -2.61 8.86
C VAL A 97 10.02 -2.20 10.30
N THR A 98 11.03 -2.15 11.18
CA THR A 98 10.84 -1.75 12.58
C THR A 98 10.32 -0.32 12.70
N ARG A 99 10.84 0.62 11.89
CA ARG A 99 10.38 2.01 11.89
C ARG A 99 9.03 2.22 11.20
N MET A 100 8.72 1.44 10.16
CA MET A 100 7.39 1.44 9.56
C MET A 100 6.30 1.09 10.60
N ARG A 101 6.57 0.14 11.50
CA ARG A 101 5.62 -0.30 12.54
C ARG A 101 5.26 0.77 13.57
N SER A 102 6.02 1.86 13.66
CA SER A 102 5.72 2.98 14.57
C SER A 102 4.82 4.06 13.95
N ALA A 103 4.36 3.89 12.71
CA ALA A 103 3.41 4.81 12.10
C ALA A 103 2.08 4.84 12.88
N ALA A 104 1.54 6.04 13.13
CA ALA A 104 0.33 6.26 13.93
C ALA A 104 -0.95 6.46 13.09
N SER A 105 -0.83 6.39 11.76
CA SER A 105 -1.95 6.47 10.81
C SER A 105 -1.53 5.91 9.46
N VAL A 106 -2.50 5.62 8.59
CA VAL A 106 -2.24 5.19 7.20
C VAL A 106 -1.44 6.24 6.43
N GLU A 107 -1.77 7.53 6.57
CA GLU A 107 -1.04 8.61 5.88
C GLU A 107 0.40 8.72 6.39
N ALA A 108 0.62 8.56 7.71
CA ALA A 108 1.97 8.50 8.28
C ALA A 108 2.73 7.26 7.79
N LEU A 109 2.05 6.12 7.63
CA LEU A 109 2.65 4.89 7.11
C LEU A 109 3.10 5.05 5.66
N ILE A 110 2.30 5.70 4.80
CA ILE A 110 2.67 5.99 3.40
C ILE A 110 3.97 6.80 3.37
N ARG A 111 4.01 7.91 4.11
CA ARG A 111 5.20 8.79 4.18
C ARG A 111 6.41 8.07 4.75
N GLN A 112 6.23 7.33 5.84
CA GLN A 112 7.31 6.57 6.48
C GLN A 112 7.86 5.51 5.53
N THR A 113 7.00 4.78 4.82
CA THR A 113 7.42 3.71 3.90
C THR A 113 8.27 4.27 2.77
N CYS A 114 7.82 5.34 2.13
CA CYS A 114 8.60 6.00 1.07
C CYS A 114 9.89 6.62 1.62
N SER A 115 9.92 7.11 2.86
CA SER A 115 11.13 7.61 3.52
C SER A 115 12.13 6.50 3.85
N GLU A 116 11.65 5.32 4.28
CA GLU A 116 12.51 4.17 4.52
C GLU A 116 13.07 3.59 3.21
N LEU A 117 12.27 3.58 2.15
CA LEU A 117 12.74 3.19 0.82
C LEU A 117 13.91 4.10 0.38
N THR A 118 13.76 5.42 0.53
CA THR A 118 14.76 6.40 0.07
C THR A 118 15.96 6.55 0.96
N GLY A 119 15.76 6.60 2.27
CA GLY A 119 16.84 6.78 3.24
C GLY A 119 17.57 5.48 3.54
N THR A 120 16.84 4.44 3.93
CA THR A 120 17.41 3.22 4.54
C THR A 120 17.75 2.15 3.51
N LEU A 121 16.84 1.93 2.55
CA LEU A 121 17.00 0.92 1.49
C LEU A 121 17.70 1.48 0.25
N GLU A 122 18.11 2.75 0.32
CA GLU A 122 18.87 3.49 -0.69
C GLU A 122 18.16 3.59 -2.06
N PHE A 123 16.83 3.41 -2.12
CA PHE A 123 16.02 3.69 -3.32
C PHE A 123 15.82 5.19 -3.46
N ARG A 124 16.69 5.89 -4.17
CA ARG A 124 16.71 7.37 -4.17
C ARG A 124 15.39 8.05 -4.51
N ARG A 125 14.49 7.37 -5.21
CA ARG A 125 13.18 7.88 -5.60
C ARG A 125 12.12 6.83 -5.27
N ALA A 126 11.02 7.27 -4.66
CA ALA A 126 9.91 6.40 -4.32
C ALA A 126 8.58 7.14 -4.39
N SER A 127 7.53 6.42 -4.77
CA SER A 127 6.17 6.93 -4.82
C SER A 127 5.14 5.88 -4.38
N TYR A 128 3.95 6.35 -4.02
CA TYR A 128 2.82 5.54 -3.63
C TYR A 128 1.57 6.02 -4.38
N SER A 129 0.92 5.09 -5.06
CA SER A 129 -0.32 5.31 -5.81
C SER A 129 -1.43 4.43 -5.26
N VAL A 130 -2.68 4.91 -5.34
CA VAL A 130 -3.88 4.18 -4.96
C VAL A 130 -4.61 3.75 -6.22
N ILE A 131 -5.19 2.56 -6.22
CA ILE A 131 -6.06 2.06 -7.29
C ILE A 131 -7.50 2.15 -6.83
N ASP A 132 -8.32 2.82 -7.63
CA ASP A 132 -9.78 2.90 -7.47
C ASP A 132 -10.48 2.66 -8.82
N ASP A 133 -11.81 2.76 -8.83
CA ASP A 133 -12.62 2.56 -10.06
C ASP A 133 -12.32 3.60 -11.15
N ALA A 134 -11.71 4.74 -10.78
CA ALA A 134 -11.30 5.79 -11.71
C ALA A 134 -9.87 5.59 -12.24
N GLY A 135 -9.13 4.61 -11.73
CA GLY A 135 -7.79 4.22 -12.19
C GLY A 135 -6.71 4.36 -11.12
N CYS A 136 -5.48 4.57 -11.55
CA CYS A 136 -4.31 4.73 -10.68
C CYS A 136 -4.11 6.19 -10.27
N THR A 137 -4.36 6.56 -9.02
CA THR A 137 -4.13 7.93 -8.54
C THR A 137 -2.87 8.01 -7.69
N LEU A 138 -1.89 8.80 -8.14
CA LEU A 138 -0.68 9.07 -7.38
C LEU A 138 -1.00 9.86 -6.11
N ARG A 139 -0.71 9.28 -4.95
CA ARG A 139 -1.09 9.85 -3.64
C ARG A 139 0.09 10.47 -2.89
N TYR A 140 1.28 9.89 -3.05
CA TYR A 140 2.48 10.43 -2.41
C TYR A 140 3.70 10.22 -3.28
N VAL A 141 4.58 11.22 -3.27
CA VAL A 141 5.89 11.17 -3.90
C VAL A 141 6.90 11.70 -2.89
N HIS A 142 7.96 10.93 -2.65
CA HIS A 142 8.96 11.33 -1.67
C HIS A 142 9.75 12.56 -2.19
N PRO A 143 9.99 13.60 -1.36
CA PRO A 143 10.80 14.75 -1.77
C PRO A 143 12.16 14.31 -2.34
N GLY A 144 12.56 14.92 -3.47
CA GLY A 144 13.80 14.57 -4.19
C GLY A 144 13.59 13.64 -5.40
N THR A 145 12.37 13.15 -5.62
CA THR A 145 11.93 12.58 -6.91
C THR A 145 11.84 13.67 -7.98
N GLY A 146 11.94 13.29 -9.26
CA GLY A 146 12.14 14.17 -10.42
C GLY A 146 11.09 15.25 -10.66
N SER A 147 11.19 15.89 -11.82
CA SER A 147 10.32 17.01 -12.20
C SER A 147 8.85 16.58 -12.36
N PRO A 148 7.89 17.49 -12.11
CA PRO A 148 6.49 17.20 -12.34
C PRO A 148 6.25 16.83 -13.82
N PRO A 149 5.42 15.82 -14.09
CA PRO A 149 5.19 15.29 -15.43
C PRO A 149 4.45 16.30 -16.31
N SER A 150 4.70 16.24 -17.62
CA SER A 150 4.03 17.06 -18.63
C SER A 150 2.52 16.71 -18.73
N PRO A 151 1.66 17.66 -19.13
CA PRO A 151 0.20 17.48 -19.18
C PRO A 151 -0.31 16.47 -20.21
N SER A 152 0.57 15.87 -21.03
CA SER A 152 0.21 14.87 -22.03
C SER A 152 0.08 13.44 -21.47
N CYS A 153 0.52 13.19 -20.24
CA CYS A 153 0.32 11.88 -19.60
C CYS A 153 -0.98 11.88 -18.80
N ASP A 154 -1.81 10.86 -19.02
CA ASP A 154 -2.94 10.60 -18.12
C ASP A 154 -2.40 9.96 -16.84
N PRO A 155 -2.48 10.63 -15.68
CA PRO A 155 -1.99 10.08 -14.43
C PRO A 155 -2.73 8.81 -14.00
N ARG A 156 -3.92 8.53 -14.58
CA ARG A 156 -4.83 7.45 -14.15
C ARG A 156 -4.63 6.12 -14.84
N GLN A 157 -3.90 6.08 -15.95
CA GLN A 157 -3.72 4.85 -16.72
C GLN A 157 -2.38 4.19 -16.39
N PRO A 158 -2.38 3.00 -15.77
CA PRO A 158 -1.15 2.25 -15.55
C PRO A 158 -0.60 1.76 -16.89
N ASN A 159 0.74 1.74 -17.00
CA ASN A 159 1.43 1.16 -18.16
C ASN A 159 1.30 -0.39 -18.17
N ALA A 160 1.81 -1.05 -19.21
CA ALA A 160 1.70 -2.51 -19.35
C ALA A 160 2.32 -3.26 -18.15
N ALA A 161 3.50 -2.86 -17.68
CA ALA A 161 4.17 -3.51 -16.56
C ALA A 161 3.44 -3.30 -15.21
N GLU A 162 2.84 -2.13 -15.00
CA GLU A 162 1.99 -1.83 -13.85
C GLU A 162 0.67 -2.61 -13.91
N GLN A 163 0.10 -2.80 -15.11
CA GLN A 163 -1.07 -3.66 -15.31
C GLN A 163 -0.74 -5.13 -15.00
N ASP A 164 0.38 -5.64 -15.50
CA ASP A 164 0.85 -7.00 -15.19
C ASP A 164 1.05 -7.18 -13.68
N CYS A 165 1.65 -6.18 -13.02
CA CYS A 165 1.82 -6.14 -11.56
C CYS A 165 0.47 -6.25 -10.81
N LEU A 166 -0.56 -5.55 -11.28
CA LEU A 166 -1.91 -5.60 -10.68
C LEU A 166 -2.63 -6.93 -10.95
N ILE A 167 -2.56 -7.43 -12.19
CA ILE A 167 -3.23 -8.67 -12.62
C ILE A 167 -2.60 -9.88 -11.92
N GLU A 168 -1.28 -9.98 -11.97
CA GLU A 168 -0.54 -11.12 -11.43
C GLU A 168 -0.26 -10.99 -9.93
N ARG A 169 -0.53 -9.81 -9.35
CA ARG A 169 -0.36 -9.52 -7.91
C ARG A 169 1.07 -9.81 -7.42
N ARG A 170 2.06 -9.50 -8.26
CA ARG A 170 3.49 -9.68 -7.97
C ARG A 170 4.27 -8.44 -8.34
N SER A 171 5.40 -8.22 -7.66
CA SER A 171 6.32 -7.17 -8.06
C SER A 171 6.93 -7.41 -9.44
N VAL A 172 7.06 -6.32 -10.20
CA VAL A 172 7.61 -6.32 -11.57
C VAL A 172 8.77 -5.32 -11.65
N LEU A 173 9.80 -5.70 -12.41
CA LEU A 173 10.91 -4.80 -12.76
C LEU A 173 10.58 -4.19 -14.11
N VAL A 174 10.54 -2.86 -14.14
CA VAL A 174 10.24 -2.09 -15.35
C VAL A 174 11.55 -1.62 -15.95
N ASP A 175 11.74 -1.94 -17.22
CA ASP A 175 12.81 -1.43 -18.08
C ASP A 175 12.15 -0.80 -19.32
N SER A 176 11.87 0.50 -19.20
CA SER A 176 11.22 1.31 -20.23
C SER A 176 12.24 1.66 -21.30
N THR A 177 12.54 0.71 -22.18
CA THR A 177 13.26 1.02 -23.42
C THR A 177 12.38 1.89 -24.33
N ALA A 178 13.02 2.76 -25.13
CA ALA A 178 12.44 3.97 -25.73
C ALA A 178 11.21 3.84 -26.67
N GLY A 179 10.52 2.70 -26.73
CA GLY A 179 9.34 2.45 -27.57
C GLY A 179 7.97 2.66 -26.90
N GLU A 180 7.85 2.63 -25.57
CA GLU A 180 6.56 2.67 -24.85
C GLU A 180 6.26 4.01 -24.12
N GLN A 181 7.05 5.05 -24.40
CA GLN A 181 7.12 6.31 -23.61
C GLN A 181 5.84 7.16 -23.55
N SER A 182 4.79 6.85 -24.34
CA SER A 182 3.56 7.64 -24.38
C SER A 182 2.69 7.51 -23.12
N HIS A 183 2.81 6.41 -22.35
CA HIS A 183 1.98 6.18 -21.15
C HIS A 183 2.77 6.10 -19.83
N ASP A 184 4.07 6.38 -19.84
CA ASP A 184 4.93 6.12 -18.66
C ASP A 184 4.99 7.32 -17.70
N TYR A 185 3.85 7.60 -17.05
CA TYR A 185 3.71 8.70 -16.09
C TYR A 185 4.66 8.56 -14.89
N ILE A 186 4.80 7.33 -14.36
CA ILE A 186 5.65 7.04 -13.21
C ILE A 186 7.13 7.17 -13.56
N ALA A 187 7.59 6.70 -14.72
CA ALA A 187 8.97 6.85 -15.16
C ALA A 187 9.41 8.32 -15.19
N LYS A 188 8.53 9.24 -15.61
CA LYS A 188 8.80 10.69 -15.63
C LYS A 188 8.95 11.26 -14.21
N ILE A 189 8.09 10.85 -13.29
CA ILE A 189 8.14 11.30 -11.88
C ILE A 189 9.37 10.76 -11.17
N LEU A 190 9.70 9.50 -11.44
CA LEU A 190 10.91 8.88 -10.93
C LEU A 190 12.15 9.27 -11.75
N ASP A 191 12.00 10.08 -12.80
CA ASP A 191 13.05 10.55 -13.72
C ASP A 191 14.05 9.44 -14.09
N THR A 192 13.49 8.28 -14.45
CA THR A 192 14.22 7.04 -14.73
C THR A 192 13.40 6.13 -15.62
N THR A 193 14.08 5.39 -16.48
CA THR A 193 13.47 4.30 -17.28
C THR A 193 13.49 2.96 -16.56
N HIS A 194 14.25 2.85 -15.46
CA HIS A 194 14.44 1.61 -14.71
C HIS A 194 13.91 1.77 -13.28
N TYR A 195 12.86 1.04 -12.94
CA TYR A 195 12.27 1.07 -11.60
C TYR A 195 11.60 -0.27 -11.27
N VAL A 196 11.30 -0.45 -9.99
CA VAL A 196 10.50 -1.58 -9.50
C VAL A 196 9.14 -1.10 -9.06
N VAL A 197 8.12 -1.91 -9.31
CA VAL A 197 6.76 -1.69 -8.86
C VAL A 197 6.31 -2.89 -8.02
N ALA A 198 5.60 -2.62 -6.92
CA ALA A 198 5.01 -3.64 -6.07
C ALA A 198 3.53 -3.35 -5.79
N PRO A 199 2.65 -4.34 -5.88
CA PRO A 199 1.26 -4.19 -5.51
C PRO A 199 1.12 -4.30 -3.98
N VAL A 200 0.35 -3.39 -3.40
CA VAL A 200 -0.09 -3.47 -2.01
C VAL A 200 -1.43 -4.17 -1.98
N ILE A 201 -1.41 -5.41 -1.50
CA ILE A 201 -2.61 -6.23 -1.36
C ILE A 201 -3.29 -5.91 -0.04
N LEU A 202 -4.48 -5.32 -0.10
CA LEU A 202 -5.31 -5.02 1.07
C LEU A 202 -6.53 -5.94 1.03
N GLY A 203 -6.63 -6.88 1.98
CA GLY A 203 -7.59 -7.97 1.90
C GLY A 203 -7.27 -8.90 0.71
N SER A 204 -8.18 -9.01 -0.25
CA SER A 204 -8.03 -9.85 -1.45
C SER A 204 -7.55 -9.11 -2.70
N ASP A 205 -7.47 -7.78 -2.64
CA ASP A 205 -7.35 -6.93 -3.83
C ASP A 205 -6.08 -6.10 -3.80
N ALA A 206 -5.46 -5.90 -4.97
CA ALA A 206 -4.39 -4.93 -5.14
C ALA A 206 -5.00 -3.52 -5.19
N ARG A 207 -4.85 -2.75 -4.10
CA ARG A 207 -5.48 -1.42 -3.96
C ARG A 207 -4.50 -0.26 -4.01
N ALA A 208 -3.22 -0.55 -4.12
CA ALA A 208 -2.18 0.45 -4.25
C ALA A 208 -0.95 -0.13 -4.94
N LEU A 209 -0.11 0.76 -5.45
CA LEU A 209 1.18 0.47 -6.04
C LEU A 209 2.25 1.28 -5.32
N ILE A 210 3.36 0.62 -5.00
CA ILE A 210 4.58 1.27 -4.53
C ILE A 210 5.60 1.21 -5.67
N HIS A 211 6.15 2.35 -6.03
CA HIS A 211 7.22 2.43 -7.04
C HIS A 211 8.50 2.89 -6.38
N ALA A 212 9.62 2.32 -6.78
CA ALA A 212 10.92 2.70 -6.26
C ALA A 212 12.01 2.57 -7.34
N ALA A 213 12.94 3.53 -7.36
CA ALA A 213 14.04 3.56 -8.31
C ALA A 213 15.36 3.92 -7.65
N ARG A 214 16.46 3.59 -8.34
CA ARG A 214 17.83 3.93 -7.96
C ARG A 214 18.41 4.91 -8.98
N ASP A 215 19.34 5.74 -8.53
CA ASP A 215 20.09 6.62 -9.42
C ASP A 215 21.15 5.83 -10.17
N LEU A 216 21.39 6.21 -11.42
CA LEU A 216 22.53 5.76 -12.21
C LEU A 216 23.86 5.97 -11.44
N PRO A 217 24.85 5.08 -11.63
CA PRO A 217 24.86 3.93 -12.53
C PRO A 217 24.30 2.65 -11.90
N TRP A 218 23.60 2.76 -10.76
CA TRP A 218 22.95 1.63 -10.12
C TRP A 218 21.60 1.39 -10.77
N THR A 219 21.33 0.14 -11.13
CA THR A 219 20.00 -0.30 -11.53
C THR A 219 19.31 -1.03 -10.40
N VAL A 220 17.99 -1.10 -10.51
CA VAL A 220 17.19 -2.05 -9.75
C VAL A 220 17.43 -3.46 -10.28
N ASP A 221 17.36 -4.45 -9.39
CA ASP A 221 17.53 -5.86 -9.74
C ASP A 221 16.49 -6.76 -9.05
N SER A 222 16.61 -8.08 -9.25
CA SER A 222 15.72 -9.06 -8.62
C SER A 222 15.81 -9.10 -7.09
N THR A 223 16.90 -8.59 -6.50
CA THR A 223 16.99 -8.44 -5.04
C THR A 223 16.13 -7.26 -4.59
N ASP A 224 16.14 -6.16 -5.35
CA ASP A 224 15.29 -5.00 -5.10
C ASP A 224 13.80 -5.34 -5.20
N LEU A 225 13.40 -6.20 -6.15
CA LEU A 225 12.03 -6.73 -6.21
C LEU A 225 11.63 -7.42 -4.91
N ARG A 226 12.44 -8.37 -4.43
CA ARG A 226 12.16 -9.11 -3.18
C ARG A 226 12.11 -8.20 -1.95
N LEU A 227 12.94 -7.16 -1.92
CA LEU A 227 12.88 -6.17 -0.85
C LEU A 227 11.57 -5.40 -0.89
N LEU A 228 11.14 -4.98 -2.08
CA LEU A 228 9.91 -4.24 -2.26
C LEU A 228 8.68 -5.11 -1.96
N ASP A 229 8.69 -6.39 -2.31
CA ASP A 229 7.66 -7.36 -1.92
C ASP A 229 7.50 -7.40 -0.39
N ILE A 230 8.61 -7.51 0.35
CA ILE A 230 8.59 -7.56 1.82
C ILE A 230 8.07 -6.24 2.39
N VAL A 231 8.48 -5.11 1.83
CA VAL A 231 8.02 -3.78 2.24
C VAL A 231 6.51 -3.63 1.98
N ALA A 232 6.02 -4.02 0.81
CA ALA A 232 4.61 -3.93 0.44
C ALA A 232 3.73 -4.86 1.30
N ALA A 233 4.19 -6.08 1.57
CA ALA A 233 3.51 -7.01 2.48
C ALA A 233 3.49 -6.46 3.92
N THR A 234 4.61 -5.91 4.39
CA THR A 234 4.70 -5.27 5.72
C THR A 234 3.75 -4.08 5.80
N PHE A 235 3.73 -3.25 4.76
CA PHE A 235 2.81 -2.11 4.66
C PHE A 235 1.37 -2.58 4.80
N ALA A 236 0.94 -3.60 4.04
CA ALA A 236 -0.41 -4.12 4.09
C ALA A 236 -0.82 -4.56 5.51
N VAL A 237 0.04 -5.32 6.20
CA VAL A 237 -0.21 -5.77 7.57
C VAL A 237 -0.36 -4.60 8.53
N ILE A 238 0.52 -3.59 8.45
CA ILE A 238 0.43 -2.41 9.32
C ILE A 238 -0.80 -1.57 8.96
N HIS A 239 -1.09 -1.41 7.67
CA HIS A 239 -2.25 -0.69 7.20
C HIS A 239 -3.55 -1.27 7.79
N GLU A 240 -3.74 -2.58 7.73
CA GLU A 240 -4.92 -3.21 8.32
C GLU A 240 -5.00 -3.02 9.84
N ARG A 241 -3.86 -3.09 10.55
CA ARG A 241 -3.81 -2.80 11.99
C ARG A 241 -4.26 -1.38 12.28
N GLU A 242 -3.79 -0.39 11.52
CA GLU A 242 -4.14 1.01 11.73
C GLU A 242 -5.62 1.28 11.41
N VAL A 243 -6.16 0.68 10.35
CA VAL A 243 -7.61 0.77 10.05
C VAL A 243 -8.46 0.14 11.15
N ARG A 244 -8.05 -1.02 11.70
CA ARG A 244 -8.73 -1.65 12.83
C ARG A 244 -8.66 -0.79 14.10
N ALA A 245 -7.49 -0.24 14.41
CA ALA A 245 -7.26 0.59 15.58
C ALA A 245 -8.10 1.88 15.53
N ASP A 246 -8.11 2.57 14.38
CA ASP A 246 -8.89 3.77 14.17
C ASP A 246 -10.41 3.48 14.26
N ARG A 247 -10.89 2.38 13.67
CA ARG A 247 -12.29 1.97 13.81
C ARG A 247 -12.69 1.74 15.27
N MET A 248 -11.85 1.05 16.04
CA MET A 248 -12.08 0.78 17.46
C MET A 248 -12.04 2.07 18.29
N GLN A 249 -11.12 3.00 17.98
CA GLN A 249 -11.01 4.30 18.64
C GLN A 249 -12.28 5.13 18.41
N ARG A 250 -12.76 5.20 17.16
CA ARG A 250 -14.01 5.90 16.82
C ARG A 250 -15.23 5.26 17.50
N GLN A 251 -15.29 3.93 17.55
CA GLN A 251 -16.36 3.21 18.26
C GLN A 251 -16.33 3.51 19.77
N ARG A 252 -15.15 3.46 20.40
CA ARG A 252 -14.99 3.81 21.81
C ARG A 252 -15.41 5.25 22.09
N GLN A 253 -15.01 6.19 21.24
CA GLN A 253 -15.41 7.60 21.36
C GLN A 253 -16.92 7.77 21.23
N SER A 254 -17.56 7.08 20.27
CA SER A 254 -19.02 7.11 20.11
C SER A 254 -19.74 6.55 21.34
N ILE A 255 -19.27 5.43 21.91
CA ILE A 255 -19.82 4.85 23.14
C ILE A 255 -19.68 5.82 24.30
N LEU A 256 -18.50 6.39 24.52
CA LEU A 256 -18.28 7.35 25.61
C LEU A 256 -19.10 8.63 25.43
N ALA A 257 -19.29 9.10 24.19
CA ALA A 257 -20.16 10.23 23.90
C ALA A 257 -21.62 9.92 24.23
N ALA A 258 -22.12 8.74 23.87
CA ALA A 258 -23.48 8.30 24.20
C ALA A 258 -23.68 8.16 25.72
N VAL A 259 -22.70 7.59 26.45
CA VAL A 259 -22.75 7.49 27.92
C VAL A 259 -22.78 8.87 28.57
N ARG A 260 -21.99 9.83 28.09
CA ARG A 260 -22.02 11.22 28.59
C ARG A 260 -23.36 11.90 28.32
N GLN A 261 -23.94 11.67 27.15
CA GLN A 261 -25.25 12.22 26.81
C GLN A 261 -26.33 11.69 27.77
N LEU A 262 -26.37 10.37 27.99
CA LEU A 262 -27.29 9.77 28.97
C LEU A 262 -27.08 10.33 30.37
N ALA A 263 -25.83 10.49 30.82
CA ALA A 263 -25.51 11.07 32.12
C ALA A 263 -26.02 12.52 32.25
N SER A 264 -25.82 13.34 31.22
CA SER A 264 -26.32 14.73 31.21
C SER A 264 -27.84 14.83 31.19
N GLU A 265 -28.52 13.88 30.54
CA GLU A 265 -29.98 13.79 30.58
C GLU A 265 -30.46 13.41 31.99
N THR A 266 -29.82 12.45 32.67
CA THR A 266 -30.17 12.10 34.06
C THR A 266 -29.90 13.21 35.08
N ASP A 267 -28.82 13.99 34.94
CA ASP A 267 -28.58 15.15 35.82
C ASP A 267 -29.63 16.25 35.59
N SER A 268 -30.12 16.40 34.35
CA SER A 268 -31.23 17.31 34.05
C SER A 268 -32.56 16.86 34.66
N PHE A 269 -32.73 15.57 34.97
CA PHE A 269 -33.89 15.04 35.70
C PHE A 269 -33.74 15.17 37.22
N ALA A 270 -32.52 15.09 37.76
CA ALA A 270 -32.27 15.22 39.19
C ALA A 270 -32.45 16.65 39.75
N GLY A 271 -32.51 17.67 38.88
CA GLY A 271 -32.74 19.07 39.25
C GLY A 271 -34.21 19.52 39.28
N LEU A 272 -35.16 18.63 38.96
CA LEU A 272 -36.59 18.91 39.09
C LEU A 272 -37.06 18.46 40.47
N ASP A 273 -37.14 19.39 41.43
CA ASP A 273 -37.93 19.21 42.64
C ASP A 273 -39.40 19.06 42.19
N VAL A 274 -39.83 17.82 42.00
CA VAL A 274 -41.24 17.53 41.69
C VAL A 274 -41.99 17.56 43.02
N ASP A 275 -42.61 18.70 43.31
CA ASP A 275 -43.58 18.84 44.39
C ASP A 275 -44.83 18.02 44.06
N LEU A 276 -44.83 16.76 44.49
CA LEU A 276 -45.98 15.88 44.41
C LEU A 276 -46.91 16.14 45.59
N GLY A 277 -47.67 17.24 45.49
CA GLY A 277 -48.76 17.58 46.41
C GLY A 277 -49.88 16.54 46.37
N LEU A 278 -49.78 15.51 47.20
CA LEU A 278 -50.84 14.53 47.44
C LEU A 278 -51.14 14.40 48.93
N GLU A 279 -52.09 15.22 49.39
CA GLU A 279 -52.86 14.91 50.59
C GLU A 279 -53.86 13.78 50.28
N GLY A 280 -53.75 12.69 51.05
CA GLY A 280 -54.89 11.87 51.44
C GLY A 280 -55.59 11.06 50.35
N THR A 281 -55.02 9.93 49.92
CA THR A 281 -55.85 8.78 49.55
C THR A 281 -55.15 7.46 49.89
N SER A 282 -55.78 6.73 50.81
CA SER A 282 -55.36 5.39 51.25
C SER A 282 -55.52 4.38 50.09
N ILE A 283 -54.42 3.73 49.69
CA ILE A 283 -54.44 2.53 48.85
C ILE A 283 -53.61 1.45 49.54
N ARG A 284 -54.26 0.30 49.77
CA ARG A 284 -53.72 -0.91 50.41
C ARG A 284 -52.62 -1.56 49.55
N PRO A 285 -51.67 -2.30 50.15
CA PRO A 285 -50.60 -2.96 49.40
C PRO A 285 -51.15 -4.24 48.75
N GLY A 286 -51.10 -4.30 47.41
CA GLY A 286 -51.52 -5.45 46.63
C GLY A 286 -50.75 -5.57 45.32
N SER A 287 -49.77 -6.48 45.32
CA SER A 287 -49.07 -7.11 44.18
C SER A 287 -48.13 -6.25 43.30
N PRO A 288 -46.95 -6.78 42.93
CA PRO A 288 -45.99 -6.08 42.08
C PRO A 288 -46.49 -6.03 40.64
N ALA A 289 -46.47 -4.83 40.06
CA ALA A 289 -46.77 -4.61 38.65
C ALA A 289 -45.81 -5.43 37.77
N GLN A 290 -46.38 -6.32 36.96
CA GLN A 290 -45.67 -6.98 35.86
C GLN A 290 -45.36 -5.97 34.75
N PRO A 291 -44.19 -6.05 34.10
CA PRO A 291 -43.90 -5.25 32.91
C PRO A 291 -44.72 -5.77 31.73
N ILE A 292 -45.37 -4.86 31.01
CA ILE A 292 -46.02 -5.14 29.72
C ILE A 292 -44.91 -5.48 28.70
N ARG A 293 -44.57 -6.77 28.59
CA ARG A 293 -43.82 -7.35 27.47
C ARG A 293 -44.84 -8.02 26.55
N ALA A 294 -45.32 -7.27 25.56
CA ALA A 294 -46.17 -7.78 24.50
C ALA A 294 -45.40 -7.75 23.16
N ALA A 295 -45.41 -8.91 22.49
CA ALA A 295 -44.87 -9.26 21.17
C ALA A 295 -44.22 -8.14 20.33
N VAL A 296 -42.89 -8.16 20.28
CA VAL A 296 -42.04 -7.28 19.45
C VAL A 296 -42.36 -7.36 17.94
N HIS A 297 -42.98 -8.44 17.48
CA HIS A 297 -43.34 -8.64 16.08
C HIS A 297 -44.60 -7.90 15.61
N GLU A 298 -45.50 -7.49 16.51
CA GLU A 298 -46.77 -6.82 16.12
C GLU A 298 -46.63 -5.29 15.97
N LEU A 299 -45.47 -4.73 16.33
CA LEU A 299 -45.25 -3.27 16.33
C LEU A 299 -44.51 -2.75 15.08
N LEU A 300 -43.81 -3.62 14.35
CA LEU A 300 -43.04 -3.25 13.15
C LEU A 300 -43.88 -3.36 11.88
N THR A 301 -43.74 -2.38 10.99
CA THR A 301 -44.25 -2.49 9.62
C THR A 301 -43.44 -3.55 8.84
N PRO A 302 -43.98 -4.11 7.74
CA PRO A 302 -43.26 -5.10 6.93
C PRO A 302 -41.86 -4.63 6.53
N ARG A 303 -41.75 -3.35 6.15
CA ARG A 303 -40.48 -2.76 5.73
C ARG A 303 -39.49 -2.58 6.88
N GLU A 304 -39.97 -2.26 8.08
CA GLU A 304 -39.14 -2.18 9.28
C GLU A 304 -38.67 -3.57 9.73
N ALA A 305 -39.49 -4.61 9.56
CA ALA A 305 -39.10 -5.99 9.85
C ALA A 305 -38.03 -6.51 8.88
N GLU A 306 -38.15 -6.21 7.58
CA GLU A 306 -37.11 -6.51 6.58
C GLU A 306 -35.78 -5.83 6.92
N VAL A 307 -35.82 -4.53 7.24
CA VAL A 307 -34.63 -3.78 7.67
C VAL A 307 -34.03 -4.37 8.95
N LEU A 308 -34.84 -4.78 9.93
CA LEU A 308 -34.36 -5.43 11.15
C LEU A 308 -33.70 -6.79 10.86
N GLY A 309 -34.24 -7.59 9.94
CA GLY A 309 -33.63 -8.85 9.51
C GLY A 309 -32.21 -8.64 8.97
N LEU A 310 -32.06 -7.72 8.02
CA LEU A 310 -30.75 -7.39 7.46
C LEU A 310 -29.79 -6.77 8.48
N ILE A 311 -30.33 -6.06 9.48
CA ILE A 311 -29.53 -5.54 10.60
C ILE A 311 -28.92 -6.68 11.41
N VAL A 312 -29.70 -7.73 11.68
CA VAL A 312 -29.31 -8.92 12.44
C VAL A 312 -28.28 -9.75 11.65
N ASP A 313 -28.40 -9.80 10.32
CA ASP A 313 -27.43 -10.43 9.42
C ASP A 313 -26.11 -9.65 9.30
N GLY A 314 -26.01 -8.48 9.95
CA GLY A 314 -24.79 -7.67 10.00
C GLY A 314 -24.63 -6.69 8.84
N ALA A 315 -25.64 -6.53 7.97
CA ALA A 315 -25.56 -5.66 6.80
C ALA A 315 -25.47 -4.17 7.17
N SER A 316 -24.53 -3.45 6.59
CA SER A 316 -24.40 -1.99 6.69
C SER A 316 -25.57 -1.26 6.02
N ASN A 317 -25.77 0.02 6.32
CA ASN A 317 -26.86 0.79 5.71
C ASN A 317 -26.73 0.90 4.18
N ASN A 318 -25.51 0.79 3.64
CA ASN A 318 -25.27 0.76 2.20
C ASN A 318 -25.71 -0.58 1.59
N GLU A 319 -25.34 -1.70 2.22
CA GLU A 319 -25.76 -3.04 1.79
C GLU A 319 -27.28 -3.21 1.91
N ILE A 320 -27.90 -2.68 2.97
CA ILE A 320 -29.37 -2.65 3.12
C ILE A 320 -30.00 -1.80 2.02
N ALA A 321 -29.43 -0.64 1.69
CA ALA A 321 -29.93 0.24 0.65
C ALA A 321 -29.90 -0.44 -0.73
N GLU A 322 -28.82 -1.15 -1.03
CA GLU A 322 -28.65 -1.92 -2.27
C GLU A 322 -29.63 -3.10 -2.34
N GLN A 323 -29.74 -3.90 -1.28
CA GLN A 323 -30.63 -5.07 -1.26
C GLN A 323 -32.11 -4.70 -1.30
N LEU A 324 -32.46 -3.57 -0.69
CA LEU A 324 -33.84 -3.10 -0.61
C LEU A 324 -34.19 -2.09 -1.73
N VAL A 325 -33.24 -1.75 -2.61
CA VAL A 325 -33.38 -0.78 -3.72
C VAL A 325 -33.97 0.56 -3.26
N ILE A 326 -33.37 1.14 -2.21
CA ILE A 326 -33.76 2.43 -1.62
C ILE A 326 -32.52 3.28 -1.30
N THR A 327 -32.70 4.55 -0.99
CA THR A 327 -31.56 5.40 -0.60
C THR A 327 -31.06 5.08 0.81
N VAL A 328 -29.76 5.29 1.05
CA VAL A 328 -29.14 5.15 2.39
C VAL A 328 -29.83 6.03 3.42
N GLU A 329 -30.31 7.21 3.02
CA GLU A 329 -31.05 8.11 3.91
C GLU A 329 -32.42 7.52 4.32
N THR A 330 -33.11 6.87 3.38
CA THR A 330 -34.34 6.12 3.65
C THR A 330 -34.07 4.96 4.62
N VAL A 331 -32.95 4.24 4.47
CA VAL A 331 -32.54 3.18 5.41
C VAL A 331 -32.33 3.74 6.81
N LYS A 332 -31.60 4.87 6.96
CA LYS A 332 -31.40 5.50 8.28
C LYS A 332 -32.73 5.86 8.94
N SER A 333 -33.70 6.35 8.17
CA SER A 333 -35.05 6.63 8.67
C SER A 333 -35.73 5.36 9.19
N HIS A 334 -35.71 4.28 8.42
CA HIS A 334 -36.27 2.98 8.86
C HIS A 334 -35.56 2.44 10.10
N VAL A 335 -34.23 2.50 10.17
CA VAL A 335 -33.45 2.10 11.35
C VAL A 335 -33.90 2.89 12.58
N LYS A 336 -34.06 4.21 12.46
CA LYS A 336 -34.54 5.06 13.55
C LYS A 336 -35.93 4.66 14.05
N GLN A 337 -36.84 4.31 13.12
CA GLN A 337 -38.18 3.86 13.47
C GLN A 337 -38.16 2.48 14.14
N VAL A 338 -37.35 1.55 13.65
CA VAL A 338 -37.14 0.23 14.26
C VAL A 338 -36.64 0.39 15.69
N LEU A 339 -35.56 1.14 15.91
CA LEU A 339 -35.01 1.38 17.26
C LEU A 339 -36.05 1.97 18.21
N ARG A 340 -36.79 2.99 17.75
CA ARG A 340 -37.85 3.63 18.53
C ARG A 340 -38.97 2.65 18.92
N LYS A 341 -39.41 1.81 17.98
CA LYS A 341 -40.50 0.84 18.20
C LYS A 341 -40.07 -0.33 19.07
N LEU A 342 -38.79 -0.71 19.01
CA LEU A 342 -38.20 -1.74 19.86
C LEU A 342 -37.82 -1.23 21.26
N GLY A 343 -37.87 0.09 21.49
CA GLY A 343 -37.32 0.70 22.70
C GLY A 343 -35.80 0.52 22.83
N ALA A 344 -35.11 0.27 21.71
CA ALA A 344 -33.67 0.04 21.68
C ALA A 344 -32.92 1.37 21.50
N VAL A 345 -31.87 1.58 22.30
CA VAL A 345 -31.04 2.77 22.26
C VAL A 345 -30.01 2.69 21.11
N ASN A 346 -29.65 1.48 20.68
CA ASN A 346 -28.71 1.27 19.59
C ASN A 346 -28.95 -0.04 18.80
N ARG A 347 -28.25 -0.15 17.67
CA ARG A 347 -28.35 -1.30 16.76
C ARG A 347 -28.03 -2.64 17.43
N SER A 348 -27.05 -2.70 18.33
CA SER A 348 -26.66 -3.93 19.02
C SER A 348 -27.71 -4.38 20.02
N GLU A 349 -28.36 -3.43 20.69
CA GLU A 349 -29.48 -3.69 21.60
C GLU A 349 -30.71 -4.20 20.84
N ALA A 350 -31.02 -3.62 19.68
CA ALA A 350 -32.09 -4.11 18.81
C ALA A 350 -31.86 -5.56 18.36
N ILE A 351 -30.62 -5.92 18.00
CA ILE A 351 -30.26 -7.30 17.65
C ILE A 351 -30.43 -8.23 18.86
N SER A 352 -30.00 -7.80 20.04
CA SER A 352 -30.10 -8.59 21.27
C SER A 352 -31.55 -8.87 21.64
N LEU A 353 -32.41 -7.85 21.60
CA LEU A 353 -33.85 -7.96 21.85
C LEU A 353 -34.53 -8.90 20.83
N TYR A 354 -34.16 -8.79 19.56
CA TYR A 354 -34.69 -9.67 18.51
C TYR A 354 -34.30 -11.14 18.71
N LEU A 355 -33.05 -11.42 19.06
CA LEU A 355 -32.55 -12.78 19.31
C LEU A 355 -33.10 -13.40 20.60
N GLU A 356 -33.41 -12.59 21.61
CA GLU A 356 -34.10 -13.03 22.82
C GLU A 356 -35.56 -13.43 22.52
N GLU A 357 -36.24 -12.64 21.69
CA GLU A 357 -37.61 -12.93 21.27
C GLU A 357 -37.69 -14.17 20.36
N GLN A 358 -36.75 -14.36 19.42
CA GLN A 358 -36.71 -15.59 18.61
C GLN A 358 -36.49 -16.85 19.45
N ARG A 359 -35.60 -16.78 20.46
CA ARG A 359 -35.39 -17.88 21.42
C ARG A 359 -36.65 -18.19 22.22
N ARG A 360 -37.43 -17.18 22.60
CA ARG A 360 -38.72 -17.36 23.29
C ARG A 360 -39.81 -17.91 22.37
N ALA A 361 -39.81 -17.51 21.10
CA ALA A 361 -40.78 -17.95 20.11
C ALA A 361 -40.49 -19.36 19.55
N GLY A 362 -39.43 -20.04 20.00
CA GLY A 362 -39.07 -21.39 19.56
C GLY A 362 -38.70 -21.49 18.07
N ARG A 363 -38.49 -20.35 17.40
CA ARG A 363 -38.00 -20.28 16.02
C ARG A 363 -36.49 -20.20 16.07
N THR A 364 -35.83 -21.32 15.81
CA THR A 364 -34.38 -21.35 15.56
C THR A 364 -34.18 -20.93 14.09
N PRO A 365 -33.15 -20.13 13.75
CA PRO A 365 -32.95 -19.63 12.38
C PRO A 365 -32.78 -20.74 11.33
#